data_AF-A0A5M6CCI7-F1
#
_entry.id   AF-A0A5M6CCI7-F1
#
_cell.length_a   1.000
_cell.length_b   1.000
_cell.length_c   1.000
_cell.angle_alpha   90.00
_cell.angle_beta   90.00
_cell.angle_gamma   90.00
#
_symmetry.space_group_name_H-M   'P 1'
#
loop_
_entity.id
_entity.type
_entity.pdbx_description
1 polymer ?
#
loop_
_entity_poly.entity_id
_entity_poly.type
_entity_poly.pdbx_seq_one_letter_code
_entity_poly.pdbx_strand_id
1 'polypeptide(L)'
;MIGFEHYADYLEKVHHMVKSNSGKGLGNLIDAADENWVHLFFTRDIDILGFGMDYTENHLWFLLNFRARLLRKKAKIKNTIRWIIPEFSKADKSDKIQLLKALEVETVLVPAAKNDYNGFYSAFIGNRKYKKL
;
A
#
# COMPACT_ATOMS: atom_id res chain seq x y z
N MET A 1 5.25 28.17 3.31
CA MET A 1 4.51 27.43 2.25
C MET A 1 3.75 26.33 2.96
N ILE A 2 2.54 26.62 3.40
CA ILE A 2 1.82 25.86 4.46
C ILE A 2 1.59 24.40 4.07
N GLY A 3 1.40 24.10 2.78
CA GLY A 3 1.16 22.71 2.33
C GLY A 3 2.35 21.76 2.49
N PHE A 4 3.58 22.22 2.31
CA PHE A 4 4.77 21.36 2.42
C PHE A 4 5.08 21.02 3.88
N GLU A 5 5.01 22.02 4.75
CA GLU A 5 5.17 21.84 6.21
C GLU A 5 4.13 20.86 6.75
N HIS A 6 2.86 21.04 6.37
CA HIS A 6 1.79 20.13 6.81
C HIS A 6 1.99 18.69 6.31
N TYR A 7 2.52 18.52 5.10
CA TYR A 7 2.83 17.20 4.55
C TYR A 7 4.02 16.55 5.29
N ALA A 8 5.07 17.33 5.58
CA ALA A 8 6.23 16.86 6.32
C ALA A 8 5.87 16.47 7.77
N ASP A 9 5.08 17.31 8.45
CA ASP A 9 4.57 17.03 9.80
C ASP A 9 3.71 15.76 9.81
N TYR A 10 2.92 15.56 8.77
CA TYR A 10 2.13 14.35 8.62
C TYR A 10 3.00 13.10 8.42
N LEU A 11 4.12 13.22 7.68
CA LEU A 11 5.08 12.12 7.51
C LEU A 11 5.71 11.75 8.84
N GLU A 12 6.07 12.75 9.63
CA GLU A 12 6.63 12.56 10.96
C GLU A 12 5.64 11.84 11.89
N LYS A 13 4.35 12.21 11.85
CA LYS A 13 3.29 11.49 12.58
C LYS A 13 3.20 10.02 12.16
N VAL A 14 3.23 9.72 10.87
CA VAL A 14 3.25 8.33 10.37
C VAL A 14 4.48 7.58 10.87
N HIS A 15 5.65 8.22 10.86
CA HIS A 15 6.87 7.62 11.39
C HIS A 15 6.75 7.33 12.88
N HIS A 16 6.23 8.26 13.68
CA HIS A 16 6.09 8.07 15.13
C HIS A 16 5.09 6.99 15.52
N MET A 17 3.99 6.83 14.75
CA MET A 17 3.03 5.74 14.96
C MET A 17 3.70 4.36 14.82
N VAL A 18 4.59 4.22 13.84
CA VAL A 18 5.25 2.95 13.52
C VAL A 18 6.52 2.74 14.34
N LYS A 19 7.29 3.81 14.56
CA LYS A 19 8.58 3.84 15.28
C LYS A 19 8.51 4.89 16.38
N SER A 20 7.81 4.57 17.45
CA SER A 20 7.86 5.41 18.65
C SER A 20 9.27 5.42 19.23
N ASN A 21 9.67 6.50 19.91
CA ASN A 21 10.94 6.58 20.64
C ASN A 21 11.11 5.48 21.71
N SER A 22 10.01 4.87 22.18
CA SER A 22 10.03 3.73 23.12
C SER A 22 10.37 2.37 22.48
N GLY A 23 10.50 2.30 21.15
CA GLY A 23 10.66 1.05 20.39
C GLY A 23 9.40 0.17 20.31
N LYS A 24 8.32 0.49 21.04
CA LYS A 24 7.06 -0.28 21.07
C LYS A 24 5.96 0.23 20.13
N GLY A 25 6.22 1.28 19.34
CA GLY A 25 5.22 1.98 18.52
C GLY A 25 4.38 1.04 17.66
N LEU A 26 5.02 0.15 16.89
CA LEU A 26 4.32 -0.83 16.07
C LEU A 26 3.50 -1.85 16.90
N GLY A 27 4.01 -2.32 18.03
CA GLY A 27 3.28 -3.25 18.90
C GLY A 27 2.02 -2.61 19.44
N ASN A 28 2.16 -1.39 19.99
CA ASN A 28 1.03 -0.59 20.45
C ASN A 28 0.06 -0.26 19.31
N LEU A 29 0.56 0.00 18.10
CA LEU A 29 -0.29 0.25 16.94
C LEU A 29 -1.13 -0.98 16.63
N ILE A 30 -0.51 -2.17 16.52
CA ILE A 30 -1.22 -3.42 16.22
C ILE A 30 -2.27 -3.73 17.29
N ASP A 31 -1.92 -3.53 18.56
CA ASP A 31 -2.78 -3.81 19.72
C ASP A 31 -3.83 -2.70 19.99
N ALA A 32 -3.73 -1.55 19.32
CA ALA A 32 -4.66 -0.45 19.51
C ALA A 32 -6.05 -0.81 18.98
N ALA A 33 -7.08 -0.42 19.74
CA ALA A 33 -8.47 -0.56 19.33
C ALA A 33 -8.87 0.44 18.22
N ASP A 34 -8.15 1.57 18.12
CA ASP A 34 -8.44 2.62 17.15
C ASP A 34 -7.75 2.32 15.80
N GLU A 35 -8.50 1.71 14.89
CA GLU A 35 -8.05 1.41 13.53
C GLU A 35 -7.88 2.70 12.72
N ASN A 36 -6.64 3.08 12.44
CA ASN A 36 -6.31 4.10 11.45
C ASN A 36 -5.74 3.46 10.18
N TRP A 37 -5.66 4.21 9.08
CA TRP A 37 -5.20 3.66 7.80
C TRP A 37 -3.76 3.10 7.85
N VAL A 38 -2.89 3.59 8.73
CA VAL A 38 -1.52 3.06 8.91
C VAL A 38 -1.55 1.68 9.57
N HIS A 39 -2.45 1.49 10.55
CA HIS A 39 -2.69 0.19 11.19
C HIS A 39 -3.07 -0.88 10.17
N LEU A 40 -3.96 -0.55 9.22
CA LEU A 40 -4.45 -1.50 8.21
C LEU A 40 -3.31 -2.17 7.42
N PHE A 41 -2.19 -1.47 7.17
CA PHE A 41 -1.04 -2.03 6.46
C PHE A 41 -0.43 -3.25 7.16
N PHE A 42 -0.64 -3.39 8.47
CA PHE A 42 -0.10 -4.48 9.28
C PHE A 42 -1.16 -5.51 9.69
N THR A 43 -2.45 -5.18 9.57
CA THR A 43 -3.55 -5.98 10.16
C THR A 43 -4.60 -6.46 9.16
N ARG A 44 -4.76 -5.82 8.00
CA ARG A 44 -5.84 -6.13 7.04
C ARG A 44 -5.32 -6.28 5.62
N ASP A 45 -5.99 -7.11 4.83
CA ASP A 45 -5.70 -7.20 3.40
C ASP A 45 -6.03 -5.84 2.74
N ILE A 46 -5.13 -5.35 1.89
CA ILE A 46 -5.27 -4.03 1.24
C ILE A 46 -5.19 -4.20 -0.27
N ASP A 47 -6.17 -3.62 -0.96
CA ASP A 47 -6.12 -3.37 -2.40
C ASP A 47 -5.84 -1.89 -2.66
N ILE A 48 -4.68 -1.60 -3.23
CA ILE A 48 -4.29 -0.27 -3.69
C ILE A 48 -4.77 -0.11 -5.13
N LEU A 49 -5.76 0.74 -5.32
CA LEU A 49 -6.40 1.03 -6.60
C LEU A 49 -6.34 2.53 -6.89
N GLY A 50 -6.06 2.91 -8.14
CA GLY A 50 -6.05 4.33 -8.57
C GLY A 50 -4.76 5.10 -8.25
N PHE A 51 -3.85 4.53 -7.45
CA PHE A 51 -2.54 5.12 -7.16
C PHE A 51 -1.52 4.84 -8.28
N GLY A 52 -0.77 5.88 -8.63
CA GLY A 52 0.31 5.81 -9.61
C GLY A 52 1.56 5.11 -9.08
N MET A 53 1.74 5.07 -7.74
CA MET A 53 2.99 4.67 -7.09
C MET A 53 4.15 5.50 -7.65
N ASP A 54 4.01 6.82 -7.51
CA ASP A 54 4.95 7.86 -7.89
C ASP A 54 5.74 8.36 -6.66
N TYR A 55 6.83 9.08 -6.89
CA TYR A 55 7.75 9.55 -5.84
C TYR A 55 7.10 10.51 -4.82
N THR A 56 5.95 11.09 -5.13
CA THR A 56 5.22 12.00 -4.25
C THR A 56 4.48 11.28 -3.11
N GLU A 57 4.33 9.97 -3.17
CA GLU A 57 3.55 9.17 -2.22
C GLU A 57 4.44 8.61 -1.10
N ASN A 58 5.29 9.47 -0.52
CA ASN A 58 6.34 9.07 0.43
C ASN A 58 5.83 8.26 1.63
N HIS A 59 4.65 8.56 2.16
CA HIS A 59 4.08 7.78 3.26
C HIS A 59 3.80 6.33 2.87
N LEU A 60 3.26 6.09 1.67
CA LEU A 60 3.01 4.74 1.17
C LEU A 60 4.33 3.99 0.99
N TRP A 61 5.31 4.62 0.36
CA TRP A 61 6.65 4.04 0.18
C TRP A 61 7.32 3.68 1.50
N PHE A 62 7.23 4.57 2.50
CA PHE A 62 7.75 4.30 3.84
C PHE A 62 7.09 3.08 4.46
N LEU A 63 5.76 2.99 4.44
CA LEU A 63 5.02 1.88 5.06
C LEU A 63 5.29 0.56 4.37
N LEU A 64 5.28 0.52 3.04
CA LEU A 64 5.58 -0.68 2.27
C LEU A 64 7.01 -1.17 2.53
N ASN A 65 7.99 -0.26 2.50
CA ASN A 65 9.38 -0.61 2.79
C ASN A 65 9.56 -1.10 4.23
N PHE A 66 8.97 -0.39 5.20
CA PHE A 66 9.03 -0.78 6.60
C PHE A 66 8.40 -2.16 6.83
N ARG A 67 7.21 -2.40 6.27
CA ARG A 67 6.52 -3.69 6.31
C ARG A 67 7.36 -4.81 5.68
N ALA A 68 7.91 -4.60 4.49
CA ALA A 68 8.77 -5.58 3.82
C ALA A 68 10.01 -5.93 4.67
N ARG A 69 10.60 -4.95 5.36
CA ARG A 69 11.70 -5.19 6.31
C ARG A 69 11.28 -6.06 7.49
N LEU A 70 10.08 -5.87 8.02
CA LEU A 70 9.55 -6.70 9.11
C LEU A 70 9.29 -8.14 8.65
N LEU A 71 8.70 -8.33 7.48
CA LEU A 71 8.47 -9.65 6.88
C LEU A 71 9.80 -10.40 6.68
N ARG A 72 10.83 -9.73 6.16
CA ARG A 72 12.20 -10.30 6.07
C ARG A 72 12.80 -10.66 7.43
N LYS A 73 12.41 -9.95 8.49
CA LYS A 73 12.76 -10.28 9.88
C LYS A 73 11.82 -11.33 10.51
N LYS A 74 10.95 -11.97 9.73
CA LYS A 74 9.99 -13.00 10.16
C LYS A 74 8.97 -12.50 11.20
N ALA A 75 8.60 -11.22 11.13
CA ALA A 75 7.48 -10.70 11.93
C ALA A 75 6.18 -11.44 11.55
N LYS A 76 5.29 -11.63 12.52
CA LYS A 76 4.01 -12.36 12.35
C LYS A 76 2.93 -11.50 11.66
N ILE A 77 3.24 -10.96 10.49
CA ILE A 77 2.31 -10.20 9.66
C ILE A 77 1.72 -11.18 8.63
N LYS A 78 0.39 -11.34 8.62
CA LYS A 78 -0.30 -12.35 7.79
C LYS A 78 -1.13 -11.77 6.65
N ASN A 79 -1.40 -10.47 6.68
CA ASN A 79 -2.16 -9.81 5.62
C ASN A 79 -1.37 -9.73 4.31
N THR A 80 -2.07 -9.41 3.24
CA THR A 80 -1.56 -9.25 1.87
C THR A 80 -1.87 -7.85 1.37
N ILE A 81 -0.94 -7.29 0.59
CA ILE A 81 -1.13 -5.99 -0.06
C ILE A 81 -1.07 -6.23 -1.56
N ARG A 82 -2.08 -5.76 -2.29
CA ARG A 82 -2.19 -5.90 -3.73
C ARG A 82 -2.24 -4.54 -4.38
N TRP A 83 -1.48 -4.35 -5.46
CA TRP A 83 -1.59 -3.19 -6.33
C TRP A 83 -2.36 -3.58 -7.59
N ILE A 84 -3.48 -2.91 -7.80
CA ILE A 84 -4.44 -3.24 -8.85
C ILE A 84 -4.25 -2.25 -10.02
N ILE A 85 -3.90 -2.77 -11.18
CA ILE A 85 -3.65 -1.96 -12.39
C ILE A 85 -4.34 -2.56 -13.61
N PRO A 86 -4.69 -1.74 -14.62
CA PRO A 86 -5.21 -2.26 -15.87
C PRO A 86 -4.09 -2.97 -16.65
N GLU A 87 -4.44 -4.11 -17.26
CA GLU A 87 -3.52 -4.96 -18.01
C GLU A 87 -2.81 -4.21 -19.13
N PHE A 88 -3.49 -3.28 -19.80
CA PHE A 88 -2.90 -2.45 -20.85
C PHE A 88 -1.73 -1.57 -20.37
N SER A 89 -1.63 -1.30 -19.05
CA SER A 89 -0.56 -0.49 -18.46
C SER A 89 0.61 -1.31 -17.92
N LYS A 90 0.57 -2.65 -18.04
CA LYS A 90 1.59 -3.55 -17.49
C LYS A 90 2.98 -3.26 -18.05
N ALA A 91 3.10 -3.05 -19.36
CA ALA A 91 4.38 -2.82 -20.03
C ALA A 91 5.03 -1.53 -19.53
N ASP A 92 4.26 -0.44 -19.45
CA ASP A 92 4.74 0.86 -19.01
C ASP A 92 5.11 0.91 -17.52
N LYS A 93 4.62 -0.06 -16.74
CA LYS A 93 4.80 -0.13 -15.29
C LYS A 93 5.70 -1.29 -14.85
N SER A 94 6.44 -1.94 -15.76
CA SER A 94 7.26 -3.12 -15.45
C SER A 94 8.21 -2.90 -14.28
N ASP A 95 8.88 -1.76 -14.24
CA ASP A 95 9.86 -1.44 -13.20
C ASP A 95 9.19 -1.26 -11.83
N LYS A 96 8.05 -0.57 -11.80
CA LYS A 96 7.24 -0.41 -10.59
C LYS A 96 6.70 -1.75 -10.09
N ILE A 97 6.27 -2.63 -10.98
CA ILE A 97 5.82 -3.98 -10.63
C ILE A 97 6.95 -4.76 -9.96
N GLN A 98 8.17 -4.71 -10.52
CA GLN A 98 9.33 -5.39 -9.93
C GLN A 98 9.70 -4.81 -8.56
N LEU A 99 9.70 -3.48 -8.44
CA LEU A 99 9.98 -2.80 -7.17
C LEU A 99 8.95 -3.18 -6.09
N LEU A 100 7.65 -3.10 -6.41
CA LEU A 100 6.59 -3.42 -5.47
C LEU A 100 6.59 -4.90 -5.09
N LYS A 101 6.91 -5.79 -6.03
CA LYS A 101 7.13 -7.20 -5.74
C LYS A 101 8.25 -7.41 -4.71
N ALA A 102 9.36 -6.67 -4.81
CA ALA A 102 10.44 -6.71 -3.82
C ALA A 102 10.03 -6.14 -2.44
N LEU A 103 8.94 -5.36 -2.38
CA LEU A 103 8.33 -4.85 -1.16
C LEU A 103 7.17 -5.73 -0.64
N GLU A 104 7.05 -6.97 -1.11
CA GLU A 104 5.99 -7.91 -0.70
C GLU A 104 4.58 -7.39 -1.05
N VAL A 105 4.45 -6.70 -2.19
CA VAL A 105 3.17 -6.26 -2.76
C VAL A 105 2.88 -7.08 -4.03
N GLU A 106 1.73 -7.74 -4.04
CA GLU A 106 1.27 -8.52 -5.19
C GLU A 106 0.70 -7.57 -6.26
N THR A 107 0.95 -7.85 -7.54
CA THR A 107 0.31 -7.08 -8.63
C THR A 107 -0.85 -7.87 -9.20
N VAL A 108 -2.03 -7.26 -9.26
CA VAL A 108 -3.22 -7.83 -9.90
C VAL A 108 -3.52 -7.04 -11.17
N LEU A 109 -3.53 -7.76 -12.30
CA LEU A 109 -3.88 -7.20 -13.60
C LEU A 109 -5.37 -7.43 -13.85
N VAL A 110 -6.08 -6.35 -14.15
CA VAL A 110 -7.48 -6.40 -14.54
C VAL A 110 -7.57 -6.14 -16.05
N PRO A 111 -8.16 -7.07 -16.83
CA PRO A 111 -8.36 -6.88 -18.26
C PRO A 111 -9.27 -5.66 -18.51
N ALA A 112 -8.84 -4.78 -19.41
CA ALA A 112 -9.60 -3.62 -19.87
C ALA A 112 -9.10 -3.22 -21.27
N ALA A 113 -9.97 -2.59 -22.07
CA ALA A 113 -9.56 -2.04 -23.35
C ALA A 113 -8.51 -0.93 -23.14
N LYS A 114 -7.64 -0.70 -24.13
CA LYS A 114 -6.58 0.30 -24.04
C LYS A 114 -7.16 1.68 -23.70
N ASN A 115 -6.62 2.32 -22.65
CA ASN A 115 -7.09 3.60 -22.11
C ASN A 115 -8.54 3.62 -21.56
N ASP A 116 -9.20 2.46 -21.45
CA ASP A 116 -10.53 2.36 -20.86
C ASP A 116 -10.45 2.20 -19.34
N TYR A 117 -10.21 3.32 -18.66
CA TYR A 117 -10.16 3.36 -17.20
C TYR A 117 -11.52 3.10 -16.55
N ASN A 118 -12.62 3.55 -17.18
CA ASN A 118 -13.97 3.31 -16.65
C ASN A 118 -14.32 1.82 -16.70
N GLY A 119 -14.01 1.15 -17.81
CA GLY A 119 -14.15 -0.30 -17.94
C GLY A 119 -13.27 -1.05 -16.95
N PHE A 120 -12.03 -0.60 -16.74
CA PHE A 120 -11.14 -1.13 -15.70
C PHE A 120 -11.75 -1.07 -14.29
N TYR A 121 -12.20 0.10 -13.84
CA TYR A 121 -12.80 0.26 -12.50
C TYR A 121 -14.08 -0.56 -12.37
N SER A 122 -14.92 -0.56 -13.40
CA SER A 122 -16.17 -1.34 -13.42
C SER A 122 -15.90 -2.84 -13.36
N ALA A 123 -14.89 -3.32 -14.08
CA ALA A 123 -14.47 -4.72 -14.08
C ALA A 123 -13.93 -5.16 -12.72
N PHE A 124 -13.11 -4.32 -12.07
CA PHE A 124 -12.60 -4.61 -10.73
C PHE A 124 -13.73 -4.66 -9.68
N ILE A 125 -14.60 -3.65 -9.66
CA ILE A 125 -15.69 -3.56 -8.67
C ILE A 125 -16.74 -4.66 -8.88
N GLY A 126 -17.09 -4.94 -10.13
CA GLY A 126 -18.14 -5.88 -10.50
C GLY A 126 -17.73 -7.36 -10.38
N ASN A 127 -16.44 -7.68 -10.44
CA ASN A 127 -15.99 -9.06 -10.48
C ASN A 127 -15.51 -9.56 -9.11
N ARG A 128 -16.24 -10.54 -8.54
CA ARG A 128 -15.89 -11.18 -7.27
C ARG A 128 -14.53 -11.89 -7.29
N LYS A 129 -14.03 -12.30 -8.47
CA LYS A 129 -12.70 -12.93 -8.62
C LYS A 129 -11.57 -12.06 -8.08
N TYR A 130 -11.73 -10.75 -8.12
CA TYR A 130 -10.70 -9.83 -7.65
C TYR A 130 -10.84 -9.47 -6.17
N LYS A 131 -11.94 -9.85 -5.50
CA LYS A 131 -12.17 -9.58 -4.08
C LYS A 131 -11.71 -10.80 -3.26
N LYS A 132 -10.69 -10.63 -2.41
CA LYS A 132 -10.49 -11.55 -1.27
C LYS A 132 -11.54 -11.15 -0.23
N LEU A 133 -12.47 -12.06 0.06
CA LEU A 133 -13.39 -11.97 1.20
C LEU A 133 -12.73 -12.61 2.42
#